data_AF-A0A9D1DR91-F1
#
_entry.id   AF-A0A9D1DR91-F1
#
_cell.length_a   1.000
_cell.length_b   1.000
_cell.length_c   1.000
_cell.angle_alpha   90.00
_cell.angle_beta   90.00
_cell.angle_gamma   90.00
#
_symmetry.space_group_name_H-M   'P 1'
#
loop_
_entity.id
_entity.type
_entity.pdbx_description
1 polymer ?
#
loop_
_entity_poly.entity_id
_entity_poly.type
_entity_poly.pdbx_seq_one_letter_code
_entity_poly.pdbx_strand_id
1 'polypeptide(L)'
;MWNRWRLVLGNYAKDQLPYQQDAGQLYQQMDDALDFLYRREYGEGSGVRGRGDGDGDGADKRGGRERSNPGVVTWLNKIRKLFPKQTVEILERHALDRYGMNELVTDKEVLQRLEPNQELLKTILSLKHMMKGDVLDTAKRIVRQVAEDLMKKLESEVRQSIVGKVDRSRSSRIKCAANLDFKKTIRRNLKNYDTEKHRLVLENVYFNSRVKKYNTWNVILCVDESGSMMDSIIHSAVMAGIFAKLPMLRTKFVIFSTDIVDLSGIAADPVELLMSVQLGGGTDIAGALRYCEQLVENPHRTILVLVTDLYEGGGYQNMYAVSRGILESGVKFVILPALDEGAEPAYDKQAAKQLAGMGAHVAAMTPEALADWIGTIIK
;
A
#
# COMPACT_ATOMS: atom_id res chain seq x y z
N MET A 1 22.61 -1.83 29.92
CA MET A 1 21.93 -2.93 30.65
C MET A 1 20.91 -2.39 31.65
N TRP A 2 21.27 -1.38 32.46
CA TRP A 2 20.38 -0.70 33.41
C TRP A 2 19.11 -0.09 32.81
N ASN A 3 19.18 0.48 31.60
CA ASN A 3 18.02 1.06 30.93
C ASN A 3 16.90 0.05 30.60
N ARG A 4 17.23 -1.23 30.34
CA ARG A 4 16.22 -2.27 30.10
C ARG A 4 15.49 -2.65 31.39
N TRP A 5 16.21 -2.76 32.50
CA TRP A 5 15.62 -2.96 33.82
C TRP A 5 14.77 -1.76 34.25
N ARG A 6 15.18 -0.55 33.88
CA ARG A 6 14.39 0.67 34.12
C ARG A 6 13.06 0.68 33.37
N LEU A 7 13.00 0.15 32.14
CA LEU A 7 11.74 -0.03 31.39
C LEU A 7 10.83 -1.10 32.02
N VAL A 8 11.39 -2.18 32.55
CA VAL A 8 10.62 -3.27 33.19
C VAL A 8 10.03 -2.80 34.53
N LEU A 9 10.77 -2.02 35.30
CA LEU A 9 10.34 -1.51 36.60
C LEU A 9 9.41 -0.29 36.50
N GLY A 10 9.33 0.33 35.32
CA GLY A 10 8.49 1.50 35.04
C GLY A 10 8.81 2.69 35.93
N ASN A 11 7.86 3.63 36.03
CA ASN A 11 8.01 4.90 36.76
C ASN A 11 8.37 4.75 38.25
N TYR A 12 8.18 3.59 38.86
CA TYR A 12 8.54 3.31 40.26
C TYR A 12 10.06 3.30 40.51
N ALA A 13 10.87 3.07 39.48
CA ALA A 13 12.34 3.06 39.59
C ALA A 13 13.00 4.39 39.16
N LYS A 14 12.20 5.45 38.93
CA LYS A 14 12.69 6.75 38.42
C LYS A 14 13.73 7.41 39.32
N ASP A 15 13.57 7.30 40.63
CA ASP A 15 14.47 7.92 41.62
C ASP A 15 15.74 7.10 41.87
N GLN A 16 15.72 5.80 41.57
CA GLN A 16 16.83 4.88 41.87
C GLN A 16 17.69 4.55 40.64
N LEU A 17 17.14 4.68 39.43
CA LEU A 17 17.81 4.35 38.16
C LEU A 17 17.56 5.44 37.10
N PRO A 18 18.31 6.55 37.12
CA PRO A 18 18.22 7.58 36.09
C PRO A 18 18.77 7.07 34.74
N TYR A 19 18.18 7.51 33.63
CA TYR A 19 18.66 7.17 32.30
C TYR A 19 20.04 7.79 32.02
N GLN A 20 20.93 7.04 31.38
CA GLN A 20 22.23 7.55 30.91
C GLN A 20 22.03 8.63 29.82
N GLN A 21 22.82 9.71 29.89
CA GLN A 21 22.57 10.96 29.16
C GLN A 21 22.51 10.85 27.62
N ASP A 22 23.27 9.95 26.99
CA ASP A 22 23.32 9.86 25.52
C ASP A 22 22.16 9.09 24.87
N ALA A 23 21.55 8.14 25.60
CA ALA A 23 20.41 7.35 25.11
C ALA A 23 19.09 7.67 25.85
N GLY A 24 19.14 8.55 26.85
CA GLY A 24 18.04 8.75 27.80
C GLY A 24 16.75 9.26 27.17
N GLN A 25 16.82 10.04 26.08
CA GLN A 25 15.62 10.53 25.40
C GLN A 25 14.81 9.42 24.72
N LEU A 26 15.46 8.45 24.08
CA LEU A 26 14.78 7.33 23.44
C LEU A 26 14.14 6.41 24.47
N TYR A 27 14.90 6.04 25.52
CA TYR A 27 14.38 5.20 26.60
C TYR A 27 13.28 5.89 27.41
N GLN A 28 13.32 7.21 27.57
CA GLN A 28 12.25 7.97 28.20
C GLN A 28 10.97 7.97 27.36
N GLN A 29 11.06 8.08 26.03
CA GLN A 29 9.89 7.96 25.15
C GLN A 29 9.29 6.55 25.18
N MET A 30 10.14 5.51 25.29
CA MET A 30 9.71 4.12 25.48
C MET A 30 8.99 3.92 26.81
N ASP A 31 9.53 4.50 27.89
CA ASP A 31 8.94 4.46 29.24
C ASP A 31 7.57 5.16 29.26
N ASP A 32 7.47 6.35 28.67
CA ASP A 32 6.20 7.09 28.56
C ASP A 32 5.14 6.30 27.78
N ALA A 33 5.54 5.58 26.72
CA ALA A 33 4.64 4.74 25.93
C ALA A 33 4.19 3.47 26.69
N LEU A 34 5.08 2.84 27.46
CA LEU A 34 4.73 1.70 28.30
C LEU A 34 3.89 2.14 29.50
N ASP A 35 4.21 3.26 30.14
CA ASP A 35 3.45 3.83 31.24
C ASP A 35 2.02 4.18 30.80
N PHE A 36 1.83 4.78 29.62
CA PHE A 36 0.48 5.03 29.09
C PHE A 36 -0.38 3.77 28.98
N LEU A 37 0.24 2.63 28.65
CA LEU A 37 -0.46 1.34 28.52
C LEU A 37 -0.69 0.69 29.89
N TYR A 38 0.35 0.57 30.71
CA TYR A 38 0.36 -0.24 31.93
C TYR A 38 -0.05 0.54 33.19
N ARG A 39 -0.06 1.88 33.18
CA ARG A 39 -0.55 2.70 34.31
C ARG A 39 -2.02 2.42 34.64
N ARG A 40 -2.80 1.93 33.65
CA ARG A 40 -4.17 1.43 33.84
C ARG A 40 -4.23 0.16 34.71
N GLU A 41 -3.20 -0.68 34.72
CA GLU A 41 -3.12 -1.89 35.56
C GLU A 41 -2.96 -1.54 37.06
N TYR A 42 -2.29 -0.42 37.35
CA TYR A 42 -2.03 0.04 38.71
C TYR A 42 -3.16 0.91 39.29
N GLY A 43 -4.18 1.26 38.49
CA GLY A 43 -5.27 2.15 38.90
C GLY A 43 -6.52 1.47 39.44
N GLU A 44 -6.86 0.25 38.99
CA GLU A 44 -8.20 -0.34 39.26
C GLU A 44 -8.21 -1.66 40.05
N GLY A 45 -7.07 -2.24 40.46
CA GLY A 45 -7.14 -3.52 41.19
C GLY A 45 -5.90 -4.04 41.92
N SER A 46 -4.76 -3.36 41.88
CA SER A 46 -3.55 -3.84 42.56
C SER A 46 -3.37 -3.12 43.90
N GLY A 47 -3.60 -3.84 45.00
CA GLY A 47 -3.53 -3.37 46.39
C GLY A 47 -2.14 -2.95 46.87
N VAL A 48 -1.47 -2.04 46.16
CA VAL A 48 -0.29 -1.34 46.65
C VAL A 48 -0.78 -0.27 47.61
N ARG A 49 -0.83 -0.64 48.90
CA ARG A 49 -0.98 0.28 50.03
C ARG A 49 0.05 1.40 49.91
N GLY A 50 -0.36 2.55 49.39
CA GLY A 50 0.27 3.83 49.69
C GLY A 50 0.16 4.05 51.19
N ARG A 51 1.28 3.87 51.90
CA ARG A 51 1.38 4.15 53.33
C ARG A 51 1.49 5.66 53.49
N GLY A 52 0.41 6.30 53.95
CA GLY A 52 0.38 7.72 54.33
C GLY A 52 -1.04 8.17 54.65
N ASP A 53 -1.29 8.35 55.94
CA ASP A 53 -2.56 8.74 56.59
C ASP A 53 -3.25 10.00 56.04
N GLY A 54 -4.57 10.05 56.17
CA GLY A 54 -5.32 11.33 56.19
C GLY A 54 -6.74 11.26 55.61
N ASP A 55 -7.71 11.15 56.51
CA ASP A 55 -9.16 11.30 56.37
C ASP A 55 -9.59 12.55 55.55
N GLY A 56 -10.64 12.44 54.73
CA GLY A 56 -11.21 13.62 54.03
C GLY A 56 -12.02 13.31 52.76
N ASP A 57 -13.33 13.26 52.94
CA ASP A 57 -14.37 13.40 51.91
C ASP A 57 -14.14 14.65 51.04
N GLY A 58 -14.38 14.56 49.72
CA GLY A 58 -14.37 15.73 48.84
C GLY A 58 -13.69 15.52 47.49
N ALA A 59 -14.47 15.78 46.44
CA ALA A 59 -14.04 15.93 45.07
C ALA A 59 -12.77 16.76 44.95
N ASP A 60 -11.68 16.15 44.47
CA ASP A 60 -10.47 16.88 44.17
C ASP A 60 -9.93 16.43 42.81
N LYS A 61 -10.37 17.17 41.79
CA LYS A 61 -9.64 17.38 40.54
C LYS A 61 -8.25 17.93 40.90
N ARG A 62 -7.33 17.08 41.34
CA ARG A 62 -5.93 17.46 41.48
C ARG A 62 -5.30 17.51 40.10
N GLY A 63 -5.18 18.74 39.60
CA GLY A 63 -4.40 19.07 38.42
C GLY A 63 -2.94 18.67 38.61
N GLY A 64 -2.59 17.46 38.15
CA GLY A 64 -1.21 17.10 37.88
C GLY A 64 -0.72 17.89 36.68
N ARG A 65 0.51 18.42 36.76
CA ARG A 65 1.27 18.94 35.60
C ARG A 65 1.68 17.79 34.67
N GLU A 66 0.72 16.98 34.25
CA GLU A 66 0.92 15.86 33.36
C GLU A 66 0.75 16.35 31.93
N ARG A 67 1.78 16.15 31.11
CA ARG A 67 1.74 16.49 29.69
C ARG A 67 0.59 15.71 29.05
N SER A 68 -0.26 16.46 28.34
CA SER A 68 -1.45 16.02 27.59
C SER A 68 -1.46 14.54 27.26
N ASN A 69 -2.48 13.82 27.76
CA ASN A 69 -2.72 12.41 27.45
C ASN A 69 -2.71 12.23 25.93
N PRO A 70 -1.70 11.57 25.33
CA PRO A 70 -1.69 11.37 23.89
C PRO A 70 -2.91 10.51 23.56
N GLY A 71 -3.74 10.92 22.60
CA GLY A 71 -4.82 10.07 22.13
C GLY A 71 -4.29 8.69 21.69
N VAL A 72 -5.14 7.66 21.72
CA VAL A 72 -4.79 6.26 21.39
C VAL A 72 -4.01 6.16 20.06
N VAL A 73 -4.34 7.00 19.08
CA VAL A 73 -3.64 7.11 17.79
C VAL A 73 -2.20 7.59 17.93
N THR A 74 -1.96 8.65 18.70
CA THR A 74 -0.61 9.20 18.96
C THR A 74 0.24 8.21 19.76
N TRP A 75 -0.39 7.46 20.66
CA TRP A 75 0.28 6.38 21.39
C TRP A 75 0.68 5.23 20.45
N LEU A 76 -0.24 4.71 19.63
CA LEU A 76 0.02 3.66 18.62
C LEU A 76 1.18 4.02 17.69
N ASN A 77 1.25 5.28 17.25
CA ASN A 77 2.34 5.78 16.42
C ASN A 77 3.69 5.82 17.14
N LYS A 78 3.71 6.14 18.44
CA LYS A 78 4.94 6.13 19.24
C LYS A 78 5.47 4.71 19.43
N ILE A 79 4.62 3.75 19.79
CA ILE A 79 5.06 2.36 20.00
C ILE A 79 5.66 1.75 18.73
N ARG A 80 5.06 2.00 17.56
CA ARG A 80 5.56 1.51 16.25
C ARG A 80 6.95 2.05 15.90
N LYS A 81 7.26 3.30 16.27
CA LYS A 81 8.58 3.91 16.03
C LYS A 81 9.63 3.47 17.04
N LEU A 82 9.21 3.15 18.26
CA LEU A 82 10.12 2.95 19.39
C LEU A 82 10.45 1.47 19.62
N PHE A 83 9.56 0.54 19.26
CA PHE A 83 9.71 -0.88 19.60
C PHE A 83 9.83 -1.79 18.37
N PRO A 84 10.54 -2.95 18.49
CA PRO A 84 10.56 -3.99 17.45
C PRO A 84 9.15 -4.56 17.18
N LYS A 85 8.91 -5.03 15.94
CA LYS A 85 7.60 -5.52 15.46
C LYS A 85 6.92 -6.52 16.40
N GLN A 86 7.64 -7.54 16.87
CA GLN A 86 7.10 -8.54 17.81
C GLN A 86 6.62 -7.92 19.12
N THR A 87 7.31 -6.90 19.63
CA THR A 87 6.92 -6.20 20.85
C THR A 87 5.71 -5.30 20.61
N VAL A 88 5.64 -4.64 19.46
CA VAL A 88 4.49 -3.81 19.08
C VAL A 88 3.22 -4.64 19.00
N GLU A 89 3.26 -5.81 18.36
CA GLU A 89 2.11 -6.72 18.27
C GLU A 89 1.60 -7.16 19.65
N ILE A 90 2.51 -7.45 20.59
CA ILE A 90 2.15 -7.79 21.97
C ILE A 90 1.54 -6.59 22.70
N LEU A 91 2.11 -5.39 22.55
CA LEU A 91 1.62 -4.17 23.18
C LEU A 91 0.25 -3.74 22.62
N GLU A 92 0.05 -3.85 21.31
CA GLU A 92 -1.23 -3.63 20.64
C GLU A 92 -2.28 -4.63 21.14
N ARG A 93 -1.93 -5.92 21.22
CA ARG A 93 -2.81 -6.95 21.79
C ARG A 93 -3.17 -6.66 23.25
N HIS A 94 -2.21 -6.27 24.09
CA HIS A 94 -2.47 -5.92 25.49
C HIS A 94 -3.36 -4.68 25.63
N ALA A 95 -3.17 -3.66 24.80
CA ALA A 95 -4.00 -2.45 24.81
C ALA A 95 -5.47 -2.72 24.55
N LEU A 96 -5.73 -3.71 23.69
CA LEU A 96 -7.07 -4.09 23.27
C LEU A 96 -7.68 -5.14 24.22
N ASP A 97 -6.97 -6.24 24.49
CA ASP A 97 -7.51 -7.38 25.26
C ASP A 97 -7.55 -7.12 26.77
N ARG A 98 -6.59 -6.35 27.31
CA ARG A 98 -6.46 -6.11 28.76
C ARG A 98 -6.90 -4.73 29.20
N TYR A 99 -6.66 -3.69 28.39
CA TYR A 99 -6.88 -2.30 28.80
C TYR A 99 -8.00 -1.58 28.05
N GLY A 100 -8.75 -2.29 27.20
CA GLY A 100 -9.98 -1.79 26.59
C GLY A 100 -9.82 -0.50 25.79
N MET A 101 -8.69 -0.29 25.11
CA MET A 101 -8.51 0.83 24.16
C MET A 101 -9.34 0.62 22.88
N ASN A 102 -10.62 0.37 23.05
CA ASN A 102 -11.57 0.01 22.00
C ASN A 102 -12.23 1.24 21.37
N GLU A 103 -11.83 2.47 21.75
CA GLU A 103 -12.47 3.71 21.28
C GLU A 103 -12.46 3.82 19.75
N LEU A 104 -11.37 3.41 19.08
CA LEU A 104 -11.27 3.39 17.62
C LEU A 104 -12.11 2.28 16.96
N VAL A 105 -12.46 1.22 17.71
CA VAL A 105 -13.16 0.02 17.21
C VAL A 105 -14.65 0.03 17.58
N THR A 106 -15.02 0.82 18.59
CA THR A 106 -16.36 0.84 19.21
C THR A 106 -17.05 2.19 19.05
N ASP A 107 -16.30 3.30 19.02
CA ASP A 107 -16.88 4.64 18.96
C ASP A 107 -16.77 5.25 17.55
N LYS A 108 -17.95 5.39 16.93
CA LYS A 108 -18.12 6.05 15.63
C LYS A 108 -17.75 7.53 15.67
N GLU A 109 -18.06 8.24 16.74
CA GLU A 109 -17.80 9.68 16.83
C GLU A 109 -16.31 9.97 16.87
N VAL A 110 -15.53 9.11 17.55
CA VAL A 110 -14.07 9.22 17.60
C VAL A 110 -13.49 9.08 16.18
N LEU A 111 -13.91 8.06 15.41
CA LEU A 111 -13.46 7.90 14.03
C LEU A 111 -13.81 9.09 13.15
N GLN A 112 -14.99 9.70 13.32
CA GLN A 112 -15.42 10.85 12.53
C GLN A 112 -14.66 12.14 12.83
N ARG A 113 -14.13 12.29 14.04
CA ARG A 113 -13.34 13.47 14.45
C ARG A 113 -11.88 13.39 13.99
N LEU A 114 -11.40 12.20 13.62
CA LEU A 114 -10.03 12.01 13.16
C LEU A 114 -9.88 12.42 11.70
N GLU A 115 -8.77 13.09 11.40
CA GLU A 115 -8.43 13.43 10.03
C GLU A 115 -8.01 12.18 9.23
N PRO A 116 -8.61 11.94 8.05
CA PRO A 116 -8.22 10.84 7.19
C PRO A 116 -6.77 10.98 6.72
N ASN A 117 -5.91 10.05 7.11
CA ASN A 117 -4.52 9.98 6.66
C ASN A 117 -4.10 8.51 6.43
N GLN A 118 -2.92 8.30 5.83
CA GLN A 118 -2.39 6.96 5.57
C GLN A 118 -2.17 6.16 6.86
N GLU A 119 -1.75 6.80 7.95
CA GLU A 119 -1.51 6.13 9.24
C GLU A 119 -2.82 5.57 9.84
N LEU A 120 -3.90 6.34 9.77
CA LEU A 120 -5.24 5.94 10.19
C LEU A 120 -5.76 4.80 9.31
N LEU A 121 -5.50 4.84 8.00
CA LEU A 121 -5.80 3.74 7.09
C LEU A 121 -5.09 2.44 7.55
N LYS A 122 -3.77 2.47 7.80
CA LYS A 122 -3.03 1.30 8.30
C LYS A 122 -3.68 0.76 9.58
N THR A 123 -4.01 1.65 10.51
CA THR A 123 -4.61 1.31 11.80
C THR A 123 -6.00 0.66 11.64
N ILE A 124 -6.84 1.23 10.78
CA ILE A 124 -8.17 0.69 10.47
C ILE A 124 -8.05 -0.71 9.86
N LEU A 125 -7.12 -0.93 8.93
CA LEU A 125 -6.93 -2.25 8.30
C LEU A 125 -6.45 -3.31 9.30
N SER A 126 -5.55 -2.95 10.22
CA SER A 126 -5.12 -3.85 11.31
C SER A 126 -6.28 -4.22 12.24
N LEU A 127 -7.15 -3.26 12.58
CA LEU A 127 -8.25 -3.43 13.56
C LEU A 127 -9.58 -3.86 12.93
N LYS A 128 -9.67 -3.94 11.61
CA LYS A 128 -10.87 -4.24 10.84
C LYS A 128 -11.66 -5.45 11.34
N HIS A 129 -10.96 -6.53 11.69
CA HIS A 129 -11.58 -7.80 12.13
C HIS A 129 -12.36 -7.67 13.44
N MET A 130 -12.10 -6.60 14.22
CA MET A 130 -12.76 -6.33 15.50
C MET A 130 -13.92 -5.33 15.35
N MET A 131 -13.98 -4.58 14.25
CA MET A 131 -15.01 -3.57 14.00
C MET A 131 -16.31 -4.22 13.52
N LYS A 132 -17.47 -3.75 14.01
CA LYS A 132 -18.80 -4.26 13.63
C LYS A 132 -19.81 -3.12 13.41
N GLY A 133 -20.82 -3.38 12.59
CA GLY A 133 -21.94 -2.48 12.34
C GLY A 133 -21.51 -1.09 11.85
N ASP A 134 -22.13 -0.05 12.43
CA ASP A 134 -21.93 1.36 12.06
C ASP A 134 -20.47 1.85 12.10
N VAL A 135 -19.65 1.27 12.98
CA VAL A 135 -18.22 1.63 13.09
C VAL A 135 -17.47 1.16 11.84
N LEU A 136 -17.74 -0.07 11.38
CA LEU A 136 -17.15 -0.62 10.17
C LEU A 136 -17.55 0.20 8.94
N ASP A 137 -18.80 0.66 8.86
CA ASP A 137 -19.25 1.52 7.75
C ASP A 137 -18.60 2.91 7.78
N THR A 138 -18.30 3.41 8.98
CA THR A 138 -17.57 4.68 9.15
C THR A 138 -16.11 4.51 8.77
N ALA A 139 -15.48 3.42 9.19
CA ALA A 139 -14.13 3.05 8.79
C ALA A 139 -14.02 2.91 7.26
N LYS A 140 -14.96 2.22 6.60
CA LYS A 140 -15.02 2.11 5.12
C LYS A 140 -15.08 3.48 4.43
N ARG A 141 -15.83 4.44 4.99
CA ARG A 141 -15.90 5.81 4.44
C ARG A 141 -14.55 6.53 4.55
N ILE A 142 -13.86 6.39 5.68
CA ILE A 142 -12.52 6.97 5.87
C ILE A 142 -11.51 6.31 4.90
N VAL A 143 -11.52 4.99 4.80
CA VAL A 143 -10.69 4.23 3.86
C VAL A 143 -10.93 4.71 2.42
N ARG A 144 -12.20 4.89 2.04
CA ARG A 144 -12.57 5.41 0.72
C ARG A 144 -11.97 6.78 0.46
N GLN A 145 -12.11 7.70 1.40
CA GLN A 145 -11.57 9.05 1.25
C GLN A 145 -10.04 9.03 1.06
N VAL A 146 -9.31 8.28 1.90
CA VAL A 146 -7.85 8.16 1.79
C VAL A 146 -7.44 7.47 0.48
N ALA A 147 -8.11 6.38 0.10
CA ALA A 147 -7.82 5.65 -1.14
C ALA A 147 -8.08 6.50 -2.39
N GLU A 148 -9.16 7.28 -2.40
CA GLU A 148 -9.47 8.22 -3.49
C GLU A 148 -8.44 9.34 -3.57
N ASP A 149 -7.98 9.87 -2.45
CA ASP A 149 -6.97 10.93 -2.43
C ASP A 149 -5.60 10.41 -2.91
N LEU A 150 -5.23 9.18 -2.54
CA LEU A 150 -4.04 8.50 -3.10
C LEU A 150 -4.20 8.25 -4.60
N MET A 151 -5.37 7.79 -5.03
CA MET A 151 -5.66 7.56 -6.44
C MET A 151 -5.54 8.84 -7.25
N LYS A 152 -6.13 9.95 -6.79
CA LYS A 152 -6.05 11.25 -7.47
C LYS A 152 -4.62 11.74 -7.63
N LYS A 153 -3.77 11.54 -6.62
CA LYS A 153 -2.35 11.91 -6.68
C LYS A 153 -1.61 11.11 -7.76
N LEU A 154 -1.81 9.80 -7.80
CA LEU A 154 -1.08 8.90 -8.70
C LEU A 154 -1.68 8.84 -10.12
N GLU A 155 -2.98 9.06 -10.30
CA GLU A 155 -3.67 8.83 -11.57
C GLU A 155 -3.09 9.68 -12.72
N SER A 156 -2.80 10.96 -12.45
CA SER A 156 -2.26 11.86 -13.49
C SER A 156 -0.92 11.35 -14.04
N GLU A 157 -0.04 10.89 -13.15
CA GLU A 157 1.29 10.40 -13.49
C GLU A 157 1.20 9.06 -14.22
N VAL A 158 0.51 8.08 -13.63
CA VAL A 158 0.29 6.76 -14.22
C VAL A 158 -0.32 6.85 -15.62
N ARG A 159 -1.31 7.73 -15.79
CA ARG A 159 -1.97 7.94 -17.09
C ARG A 159 -1.01 8.55 -18.11
N GLN A 160 -0.17 9.50 -17.73
CA GLN A 160 0.84 10.08 -18.63
C GLN A 160 1.87 9.04 -19.08
N SER A 161 2.34 8.21 -18.15
CA SER A 161 3.35 7.18 -18.39
C SER A 161 2.85 6.12 -19.37
N ILE A 162 1.61 5.65 -19.19
CA ILE A 162 1.05 4.51 -19.94
C ILE A 162 0.34 4.93 -21.23
N VAL A 163 -0.46 6.00 -21.23
CA VAL A 163 -1.25 6.39 -22.43
C VAL A 163 -0.34 6.88 -23.56
N GLY A 164 0.82 7.45 -23.23
CA GLY A 164 1.79 7.98 -24.19
C GLY A 164 1.22 9.09 -25.08
N LYS A 165 2.09 9.69 -25.91
CA LYS A 165 1.69 10.79 -26.81
C LYS A 165 0.79 10.28 -27.95
N VAL A 166 -0.16 11.11 -28.38
CA VAL A 166 -0.97 10.86 -29.57
C VAL A 166 -0.05 10.67 -30.77
N ASP A 167 -0.15 9.52 -31.43
CA ASP A 167 0.60 9.25 -32.65
C ASP A 167 0.03 10.08 -33.82
N ARG A 168 0.73 11.18 -34.13
CA ARG A 168 0.41 12.08 -35.24
C ARG A 168 0.98 11.62 -36.58
N SER A 169 1.70 10.50 -36.63
CA SER A 169 2.33 9.98 -37.85
C SER A 169 1.39 9.08 -38.66
N ARG A 170 0.42 8.44 -37.99
CA ARG A 170 -0.55 7.51 -38.60
C ARG A 170 -1.84 8.21 -39.02
N SER A 171 -2.27 7.91 -40.24
CA SER A 171 -3.55 8.39 -40.77
C SER A 171 -4.66 7.38 -40.45
N SER A 172 -5.84 7.89 -40.10
CA SER A 172 -7.06 7.10 -39.89
C SER A 172 -8.02 7.25 -41.08
N ARG A 173 -8.76 6.18 -41.33
CA ARG A 173 -9.85 6.13 -42.31
C ARG A 173 -11.17 6.65 -41.75
N ILE A 174 -11.26 6.84 -40.43
CA ILE A 174 -12.43 7.39 -39.73
C ILE A 174 -12.42 8.91 -39.88
N LYS A 175 -13.50 9.44 -40.48
CA LYS A 175 -13.69 10.87 -40.75
C LYS A 175 -14.20 11.56 -39.48
N CYS A 176 -13.31 12.24 -38.77
CA CYS A 176 -13.65 13.01 -37.57
C CYS A 176 -13.03 14.39 -37.65
N ALA A 177 -13.83 15.46 -37.61
CA ALA A 177 -13.36 16.84 -37.79
C ALA A 177 -12.27 17.23 -36.77
N ALA A 178 -12.39 16.77 -35.52
CA ALA A 178 -11.40 17.01 -34.46
C ALA A 178 -10.02 16.36 -34.72
N ASN A 179 -9.93 15.44 -35.69
CA ASN A 179 -8.73 14.69 -36.03
C ASN A 179 -8.15 15.08 -37.39
N LEU A 180 -8.59 16.18 -38.00
CA LEU A 180 -8.17 16.55 -39.35
C LEU A 180 -6.66 16.88 -39.39
N ASP A 181 -5.92 16.21 -40.27
CA ASP A 181 -4.51 16.50 -40.52
C ASP A 181 -4.43 17.59 -41.60
N PHE A 182 -4.41 18.85 -41.17
CA PHE A 182 -4.36 20.00 -42.07
C PHE A 182 -3.10 19.98 -42.95
N LYS A 183 -1.93 19.64 -42.41
CA LYS A 183 -0.68 19.67 -43.18
C LYS A 183 -0.69 18.63 -44.29
N LYS A 184 -1.08 17.39 -43.97
CA LYS A 184 -1.15 16.30 -44.96
C LYS A 184 -2.28 16.51 -45.96
N THR A 185 -3.42 17.02 -45.50
CA THR A 185 -4.56 17.37 -46.36
C THR A 185 -4.19 18.48 -47.34
N ILE A 186 -3.56 19.57 -46.90
CA ILE A 186 -3.11 20.63 -47.80
C ILE A 186 -2.06 20.08 -48.76
N ARG A 187 -1.00 19.43 -48.25
CA ARG A 187 0.13 18.98 -49.08
C ARG A 187 -0.28 18.01 -50.19
N ARG A 188 -1.24 17.11 -49.93
CA ARG A 188 -1.71 16.13 -50.93
C ARG A 188 -2.76 16.68 -51.89
N ASN A 189 -3.44 17.77 -51.53
CA ASN A 189 -4.41 18.43 -52.42
C ASN A 189 -3.83 19.66 -53.12
N LEU A 190 -2.58 20.05 -52.86
CA LEU A 190 -1.89 21.17 -53.55
C LEU A 190 -1.93 21.04 -55.08
N LYS A 191 -1.97 19.80 -55.61
CA LYS A 191 -2.17 19.53 -57.05
C LYS A 191 -3.49 20.07 -57.62
N ASN A 192 -4.48 20.33 -56.76
CA ASN A 192 -5.82 20.79 -57.09
C ASN A 192 -6.01 22.27 -56.67
N TYR A 193 -4.93 23.04 -56.63
CA TYR A 193 -5.00 24.48 -56.35
C TYR A 193 -5.43 25.24 -57.61
N ASP A 194 -6.54 25.97 -57.51
CA ASP A 194 -7.04 26.85 -58.55
C ASP A 194 -6.36 28.22 -58.43
N THR A 195 -5.47 28.52 -59.39
CA THR A 195 -4.71 29.76 -59.44
C THR A 195 -5.57 30.98 -59.77
N GLU A 196 -6.68 30.82 -60.51
CA GLU A 196 -7.55 31.92 -60.91
C GLU A 196 -8.46 32.36 -59.76
N LYS A 197 -8.96 31.39 -58.97
CA LYS A 197 -9.85 31.67 -57.84
C LYS A 197 -9.14 31.74 -56.50
N HIS A 198 -7.83 31.49 -56.48
CA HIS A 198 -7.00 31.38 -55.27
C HIS A 198 -7.59 30.44 -54.21
N ARG A 199 -8.09 29.28 -54.64
CA ARG A 199 -8.77 28.31 -53.77
C ARG A 199 -8.18 26.92 -53.93
N LEU A 200 -8.05 26.21 -52.80
CA LEU A 200 -7.63 24.81 -52.78
C LEU A 200 -8.86 23.90 -52.75
N VAL A 201 -9.04 23.08 -53.78
CA VAL A 201 -10.13 22.09 -53.81
C VAL A 201 -9.67 20.80 -53.12
N LEU A 202 -10.33 20.45 -52.02
CA LEU A 202 -10.02 19.24 -51.26
C LEU A 202 -10.73 18.02 -51.88
N GLU A 203 -9.97 17.16 -52.54
CA GLU A 203 -10.44 15.89 -53.08
C GLU A 203 -10.33 14.77 -52.02
N ASN A 204 -9.18 14.72 -51.34
CA ASN A 204 -8.89 13.71 -50.32
C ASN A 204 -8.59 14.37 -48.96
N VAL A 205 -9.50 14.26 -48.00
CA VAL A 205 -9.29 14.75 -46.63
C VAL A 205 -8.64 13.65 -45.78
N TYR A 206 -7.51 13.97 -45.16
CA TYR A 206 -6.76 13.04 -44.32
C TYR A 206 -7.00 13.34 -42.85
N PHE A 207 -7.22 12.29 -42.07
CA PHE A 207 -7.41 12.36 -40.63
C PHE A 207 -6.24 11.67 -39.93
N ASN A 208 -5.83 12.22 -38.79
CA ASN A 208 -4.92 11.57 -37.85
C ASN A 208 -5.65 10.42 -37.14
N SER A 209 -4.95 9.31 -36.91
CA SER A 209 -5.53 8.22 -36.14
C SER A 209 -5.60 8.53 -34.66
N ARG A 210 -6.80 8.52 -34.08
CA ARG A 210 -7.01 8.38 -32.62
C ARG A 210 -7.33 6.96 -32.18
N VAL A 211 -7.57 6.04 -33.11
CA VAL A 211 -7.81 4.64 -32.76
C VAL A 211 -6.46 3.95 -32.62
N LYS A 212 -5.78 4.16 -31.50
CA LYS A 212 -4.92 3.10 -30.99
C LYS A 212 -5.88 1.92 -30.78
N LYS A 213 -5.73 0.85 -31.57
CA LYS A 213 -6.15 -0.47 -31.09
C LYS A 213 -5.33 -0.66 -29.82
N TYR A 214 -5.91 -0.35 -28.67
CA TYR A 214 -5.30 -0.71 -27.40
C TYR A 214 -5.34 -2.22 -27.41
N ASN A 215 -4.21 -2.78 -27.80
CA ASN A 215 -3.99 -4.19 -27.81
C ASN A 215 -3.76 -4.50 -26.34
N THR A 216 -4.80 -5.01 -25.68
CA THR A 216 -4.89 -5.08 -24.22
C THR A 216 -3.70 -5.85 -23.67
N TRP A 217 -2.98 -5.22 -22.75
CA TRP A 217 -1.96 -5.88 -21.95
C TRP A 217 -2.62 -6.45 -20.71
N ASN A 218 -2.28 -7.69 -20.36
CA ASN A 218 -2.72 -8.30 -19.12
C ASN A 218 -1.72 -7.93 -18.03
N VAL A 219 -2.17 -7.35 -16.93
CA VAL A 219 -1.35 -7.05 -15.77
C VAL A 219 -1.87 -7.88 -14.61
N ILE A 220 -1.05 -8.78 -14.10
CA ILE A 220 -1.36 -9.60 -12.92
C ILE A 220 -0.55 -9.03 -11.77
N LEU A 221 -1.24 -8.46 -10.78
CA LEU A 221 -0.65 -8.02 -9.53
C LEU A 221 -0.81 -9.15 -8.52
N CYS A 222 0.28 -9.80 -8.16
CA CYS A 222 0.35 -10.86 -7.15
C CYS A 222 1.00 -10.28 -5.89
N VAL A 223 0.22 -10.10 -4.83
CA VAL A 223 0.62 -9.32 -3.65
C VAL A 223 0.62 -10.20 -2.40
N ASP A 224 1.73 -10.15 -1.68
CA ASP A 224 1.93 -10.83 -0.41
C ASP A 224 1.13 -10.13 0.71
N GLU A 225 0.39 -10.92 1.48
CA GLU A 225 -0.52 -10.49 2.54
C GLU A 225 0.13 -10.47 3.94
N SER A 226 1.42 -10.74 4.04
CA SER A 226 2.14 -10.67 5.31
C SER A 226 2.06 -9.29 5.96
N GLY A 227 2.08 -9.26 7.30
CA GLY A 227 1.96 -8.01 8.06
C GLY A 227 3.08 -6.99 7.76
N SER A 228 4.26 -7.44 7.32
CA SER A 228 5.35 -6.59 6.83
C SER A 228 5.01 -5.85 5.53
N MET A 229 4.01 -6.32 4.77
CA MET A 229 3.67 -5.85 3.43
C MET A 229 2.51 -4.85 3.40
N MET A 230 1.96 -4.46 4.55
CA MET A 230 0.79 -3.56 4.64
C MET A 230 0.88 -2.34 3.71
N ASP A 231 2.00 -1.64 3.72
CA ASP A 231 2.19 -0.43 2.90
C ASP A 231 2.18 -0.75 1.41
N SER A 232 2.82 -1.86 1.05
CA SER A 232 2.86 -2.35 -0.32
C SER A 232 1.48 -2.82 -0.79
N ILE A 233 0.67 -3.41 0.09
CA ILE A 233 -0.72 -3.80 -0.19
C ILE A 233 -1.58 -2.56 -0.48
N ILE A 234 -1.46 -1.51 0.35
CA ILE A 234 -2.20 -0.24 0.16
C ILE A 234 -1.89 0.35 -1.22
N HIS A 235 -0.61 0.50 -1.55
CA HIS A 235 -0.19 1.03 -2.84
C HIS A 235 -0.60 0.13 -4.01
N SER A 236 -0.48 -1.18 -3.86
CA SER A 236 -0.86 -2.14 -4.90
C SER A 236 -2.36 -2.13 -5.18
N ALA A 237 -3.21 -2.02 -4.16
CA ALA A 237 -4.66 -1.91 -4.32
C ALA A 237 -5.06 -0.62 -5.04
N VAL A 238 -4.45 0.52 -4.68
CA VAL A 238 -4.68 1.80 -5.37
C VAL A 238 -4.24 1.72 -6.84
N MET A 239 -3.05 1.15 -7.09
CA MET A 239 -2.53 0.95 -8.45
C MET A 239 -3.43 0.02 -9.28
N ALA A 240 -3.94 -1.06 -8.68
CA ALA A 240 -4.91 -1.96 -9.30
C ALA A 240 -6.17 -1.21 -9.72
N GLY A 241 -6.70 -0.35 -8.84
CA GLY A 241 -7.86 0.50 -9.11
C GLY A 241 -7.61 1.49 -10.26
N ILE A 242 -6.40 2.06 -10.35
CA ILE A 242 -6.01 2.93 -11.49
C ILE A 242 -5.92 2.11 -12.76
N PHE A 243 -5.22 0.98 -12.76
CA PHE A 243 -5.03 0.13 -13.93
C PHE A 243 -6.35 -0.43 -14.46
N ALA A 244 -7.26 -0.84 -13.57
CA ALA A 244 -8.58 -1.33 -13.94
C ALA A 244 -9.44 -0.28 -14.67
N LYS A 245 -9.18 1.02 -14.46
CA LYS A 245 -9.83 2.12 -15.19
C LYS A 245 -9.19 2.42 -16.55
N LEU A 246 -8.01 1.87 -16.85
CA LEU A 246 -7.31 2.11 -18.11
C LEU A 246 -7.77 1.11 -19.19
N PRO A 247 -8.35 1.55 -20.31
CA PRO A 247 -8.96 0.66 -21.32
C PRO A 247 -7.96 -0.23 -22.07
N MET A 248 -6.66 0.01 -21.88
CA MET A 248 -5.57 -0.73 -22.50
C MET A 248 -4.97 -1.82 -21.62
N LEU A 249 -5.43 -1.92 -20.38
CA LEU A 249 -4.98 -2.90 -19.40
C LEU A 249 -6.15 -3.78 -19.01
N ARG A 250 -5.88 -5.08 -18.89
CA ARG A 250 -6.74 -6.02 -18.18
C ARG A 250 -6.03 -6.39 -16.89
N THR A 251 -6.50 -5.83 -15.79
CA THR A 251 -5.90 -6.03 -14.46
C THR A 251 -6.50 -7.25 -13.79
N LYS A 252 -5.63 -8.13 -13.29
CA LYS A 252 -5.95 -9.18 -12.33
C LYS A 252 -5.24 -8.87 -11.03
N PHE A 253 -5.93 -9.07 -9.90
CA PHE A 253 -5.39 -8.79 -8.57
C PHE A 253 -5.52 -10.05 -7.73
N VAL A 254 -4.39 -10.62 -7.33
CA VAL A 254 -4.30 -11.84 -6.53
C VAL A 254 -3.55 -11.50 -5.26
N ILE A 255 -4.13 -11.86 -4.13
CA ILE A 255 -3.45 -11.79 -2.83
C ILE A 255 -3.13 -13.19 -2.37
N PHE A 256 -2.02 -13.34 -1.64
CA PHE A 256 -1.61 -14.63 -1.13
C PHE A 256 -0.96 -14.53 0.25
N SER A 257 -1.21 -15.57 1.05
CA SER A 257 -0.48 -15.90 2.28
C SER A 257 -0.13 -17.39 2.21
N THR A 258 -0.83 -18.23 2.98
CA THR A 258 -0.89 -19.70 2.79
C THR A 258 -1.95 -20.09 1.78
N ASP A 259 -3.02 -19.30 1.71
CA ASP A 259 -4.10 -19.47 0.75
C ASP A 259 -4.01 -18.36 -0.31
N ILE A 260 -4.54 -18.65 -1.49
CA ILE A 260 -4.53 -17.74 -2.63
C ILE A 260 -5.96 -17.27 -2.87
N VAL A 261 -6.15 -15.96 -2.92
CA VAL A 261 -7.46 -15.35 -3.16
C VAL A 261 -7.38 -14.46 -4.42
N ASP A 262 -8.22 -14.77 -5.39
CA ASP A 262 -8.36 -13.97 -6.61
C ASP A 262 -9.44 -12.90 -6.43
N LEU A 263 -9.00 -11.64 -6.42
CA LEU A 263 -9.84 -10.46 -6.25
C LEU A 263 -9.97 -9.67 -7.55
N SER A 264 -9.69 -10.29 -8.70
CA SER A 264 -9.77 -9.62 -10.01
C SER A 264 -11.16 -9.05 -10.31
N GLY A 265 -12.23 -9.62 -9.75
CA GLY A 265 -13.60 -9.14 -9.93
C GLY A 265 -13.89 -7.78 -9.28
N ILE A 266 -13.15 -7.43 -8.23
CA ILE A 266 -13.31 -6.19 -7.47
C ILE A 266 -12.10 -5.25 -7.62
N ALA A 267 -11.19 -5.55 -8.55
CA ALA A 267 -9.94 -4.81 -8.73
C ALA A 267 -10.12 -3.31 -9.04
N ALA A 268 -11.32 -2.90 -9.50
CA ALA A 268 -11.66 -1.51 -9.76
C ALA A 268 -12.00 -0.70 -8.50
N ASP A 269 -12.39 -1.36 -7.39
CA ASP A 269 -12.68 -0.73 -6.11
C ASP A 269 -11.54 -1.01 -5.10
N PRO A 270 -10.60 -0.07 -4.92
CA PRO A 270 -9.50 -0.27 -3.98
C PRO A 270 -9.98 -0.38 -2.52
N VAL A 271 -11.16 0.15 -2.18
CA VAL A 271 -11.71 0.05 -0.83
C VAL A 271 -12.14 -1.38 -0.56
N GLU A 272 -12.85 -2.00 -1.51
CA GLU A 272 -13.28 -3.38 -1.39
C GLU A 272 -12.07 -4.32 -1.35
N LEU A 273 -11.05 -4.08 -2.17
CA LEU A 273 -9.76 -4.80 -2.10
C LEU A 273 -9.14 -4.72 -0.70
N LEU A 274 -8.92 -3.51 -0.17
CA LEU A 274 -8.30 -3.34 1.15
C LEU A 274 -9.16 -3.94 2.27
N MET A 275 -10.49 -3.86 2.13
CA MET A 275 -11.43 -4.46 3.08
C MET A 275 -11.65 -5.96 2.86
N SER A 276 -10.99 -6.59 1.89
CA SER A 276 -10.97 -8.06 1.72
C SER A 276 -9.71 -8.69 2.32
N VAL A 277 -8.63 -7.93 2.43
CA VAL A 277 -7.34 -8.34 3.01
C VAL A 277 -7.50 -8.75 4.49
N GLN A 278 -6.98 -9.92 4.85
CA GLN A 278 -6.84 -10.50 6.17
C GLN A 278 -5.35 -10.73 6.46
N LEU A 279 -4.77 -9.92 7.36
CA LEU A 279 -3.37 -10.05 7.71
C LEU A 279 -3.12 -11.32 8.55
N GLY A 280 -2.19 -12.17 8.10
CA GLY A 280 -1.72 -13.31 8.89
C GLY A 280 -1.49 -14.57 8.04
N GLY A 281 -0.92 -15.60 8.68
CA GLY A 281 -0.56 -16.85 8.02
C GLY A 281 0.92 -16.97 7.67
N GLY A 282 1.28 -18.08 7.03
CA GLY A 282 2.58 -18.25 6.39
C GLY A 282 2.61 -17.65 4.98
N THR A 283 3.71 -17.83 4.27
CA THR A 283 3.91 -17.32 2.91
C THR A 283 4.26 -18.47 1.97
N ASP A 284 3.43 -18.71 0.94
CA ASP A 284 3.70 -19.65 -0.17
C ASP A 284 3.76 -18.91 -1.51
N ILE A 285 4.96 -18.42 -1.85
CA ILE A 285 5.18 -17.65 -3.10
C ILE A 285 5.08 -18.59 -4.30
N ALA A 286 5.65 -19.80 -4.20
CA ALA A 286 5.60 -20.79 -5.26
C ALA A 286 4.17 -21.24 -5.61
N GLY A 287 3.29 -21.38 -4.63
CA GLY A 287 1.85 -21.61 -4.82
C GLY A 287 1.20 -20.46 -5.58
N ALA A 288 1.41 -19.23 -5.13
CA ALA A 288 0.86 -18.02 -5.74
C ALA A 288 1.30 -17.84 -7.20
N LEU A 289 2.58 -18.08 -7.50
CA LEU A 289 3.10 -18.01 -8.87
C LEU A 289 2.50 -19.08 -9.78
N ARG A 290 2.28 -20.31 -9.29
CA ARG A 290 1.60 -21.37 -10.07
C ARG A 290 0.16 -21.00 -10.40
N TYR A 291 -0.56 -20.39 -9.47
CA TYR A 291 -1.90 -19.88 -9.74
C TYR A 291 -1.87 -18.74 -10.78
N CYS A 292 -0.92 -17.81 -10.64
CA CYS A 292 -0.74 -16.72 -11.60
C CYS A 292 -0.42 -17.23 -13.01
N GLU A 293 0.38 -18.30 -13.15
CA GLU A 293 0.68 -18.95 -14.43
C GLU A 293 -0.61 -19.43 -15.13
N GLN A 294 -1.56 -19.99 -14.40
CA GLN A 294 -2.86 -20.42 -14.95
C GLN A 294 -3.72 -19.24 -15.45
N LEU A 295 -3.50 -18.05 -14.89
CA LEU A 295 -4.21 -16.83 -15.30
C LEU A 295 -3.63 -16.19 -16.57
N VAL A 296 -2.45 -16.65 -17.03
CA VAL A 296 -1.77 -16.13 -18.23
C VAL A 296 -2.41 -16.69 -19.50
N GLU A 297 -3.14 -15.83 -20.23
CA GLU A 297 -3.73 -16.21 -21.54
C GLU A 297 -2.74 -15.97 -22.70
N ASN A 298 -1.95 -14.88 -22.64
CA ASN A 298 -1.00 -14.50 -23.68
C ASN A 298 0.34 -14.07 -23.04
N PRO A 299 1.32 -14.97 -22.93
CA PRO A 299 2.57 -14.72 -22.22
C PRO A 299 3.30 -13.45 -22.67
N HIS A 300 3.49 -13.27 -23.98
CA HIS A 300 4.19 -12.10 -24.55
C HIS A 300 3.48 -10.76 -24.33
N ARG A 301 2.21 -10.78 -23.92
CA ARG A 301 1.39 -9.60 -23.60
C ARG A 301 0.94 -9.57 -22.14
N THR A 302 1.63 -10.31 -21.28
CA THR A 302 1.34 -10.37 -19.86
C THR A 302 2.50 -9.82 -19.06
N ILE A 303 2.19 -8.93 -18.13
CA ILE A 303 3.09 -8.41 -17.10
C ILE A 303 2.63 -9.06 -15.80
N LEU A 304 3.51 -9.81 -15.16
CA LEU A 304 3.30 -10.34 -13.81
C LEU A 304 4.15 -9.51 -12.85
N VAL A 305 3.50 -8.86 -11.89
CA VAL A 305 4.15 -8.09 -10.83
C VAL A 305 3.96 -8.86 -9.53
N LEU A 306 5.06 -9.33 -8.96
CA LEU A 306 5.10 -9.98 -7.65
C LEU A 306 5.56 -8.96 -6.61
N VAL A 307 4.73 -8.73 -5.58
CA VAL A 307 5.01 -7.79 -4.49
C VAL A 307 5.18 -8.61 -3.22
N THR A 308 6.40 -8.78 -2.73
CA THR A 308 6.74 -9.67 -1.59
C THR A 308 8.12 -9.30 -1.03
N ASP A 309 8.40 -9.65 0.23
CA ASP A 309 9.74 -9.55 0.82
C ASP A 309 10.65 -10.75 0.47
N LEU A 310 10.17 -11.67 -0.38
CA LEU A 310 10.88 -12.83 -0.91
C LEU A 310 11.25 -13.88 0.15
N TYR A 311 10.70 -13.80 1.36
CA TYR A 311 10.87 -14.86 2.34
C TYR A 311 9.87 -16.00 2.06
N GLU A 312 10.38 -17.07 1.46
CA GLU A 312 9.58 -18.23 1.06
C GLU A 312 9.42 -19.25 2.20
N GLY A 313 8.18 -19.66 2.48
CA GLY A 313 7.85 -20.73 3.43
C GLY A 313 7.76 -22.12 2.79
N GLY A 314 7.41 -22.21 1.50
CA GLY A 314 7.22 -23.48 0.75
C GLY A 314 8.48 -24.06 0.08
N GLY A 315 9.64 -23.42 0.28
CA GLY A 315 10.96 -23.80 -0.23
C GLY A 315 11.40 -23.04 -1.50
N TYR A 316 12.53 -22.33 -1.41
CA TYR A 316 13.09 -21.49 -2.48
C TYR A 316 13.27 -22.19 -3.83
N GLN A 317 13.60 -23.48 -3.86
CA GLN A 317 13.80 -24.22 -5.10
C GLN A 317 12.51 -24.32 -5.94
N ASN A 318 11.35 -24.47 -5.29
CA ASN A 318 10.06 -24.50 -5.96
C ASN A 318 9.73 -23.13 -6.56
N MET A 319 9.95 -22.06 -5.78
CA MET A 319 9.78 -20.68 -6.24
C MET A 319 10.64 -20.39 -7.47
N TYR A 320 11.92 -20.79 -7.46
CA TYR A 320 12.82 -20.62 -8.60
C TYR A 320 12.39 -21.42 -9.82
N ALA A 321 11.93 -22.65 -9.65
CA ALA A 321 11.48 -23.50 -10.75
C ALA A 321 10.25 -22.89 -11.46
N VAL A 322 9.25 -22.46 -10.69
CA VAL A 322 8.03 -21.83 -11.23
C VAL A 322 8.37 -20.49 -11.87
N SER A 323 9.21 -19.67 -11.23
CA SER A 323 9.65 -18.39 -11.78
C SER A 323 10.36 -18.55 -13.13
N ARG A 324 11.17 -19.61 -13.28
CA ARG A 324 11.83 -19.93 -14.55
C ARG A 324 10.81 -20.29 -15.63
N GLY A 325 9.82 -21.12 -15.33
CA GLY A 325 8.75 -21.46 -16.29
C GLY A 325 8.00 -20.22 -16.79
N ILE A 326 7.66 -19.31 -15.87
CA ILE A 326 7.01 -18.03 -16.20
C ILE A 326 7.91 -17.18 -17.13
N LEU A 327 9.20 -17.05 -16.83
CA LEU A 327 10.15 -16.29 -17.66
C LEU A 327 10.32 -16.91 -19.04
N GLU A 328 10.49 -18.23 -19.12
CA GLU A 328 10.64 -18.98 -20.37
C GLU A 328 9.39 -18.89 -21.26
N SER A 329 8.20 -18.78 -20.67
CA SER A 329 6.96 -18.56 -21.41
C SER A 329 6.91 -17.22 -22.15
N GLY A 330 7.75 -16.25 -21.74
CA GLY A 330 7.82 -14.91 -22.34
C GLY A 330 7.01 -13.85 -21.60
N VAL A 331 6.47 -14.15 -20.42
CA VAL A 331 5.86 -13.18 -19.50
C VAL A 331 6.89 -12.16 -19.04
N LYS A 332 6.49 -10.88 -18.96
CA LYS A 332 7.30 -9.83 -18.36
C LYS A 332 7.17 -9.92 -16.85
N PHE A 333 8.13 -10.56 -16.19
CA PHE A 333 8.10 -10.80 -14.76
C PHE A 333 8.88 -9.73 -13.97
N VAL A 334 8.17 -9.03 -13.08
CA VAL A 334 8.71 -8.00 -12.18
C VAL A 334 8.52 -8.45 -10.76
N ILE A 335 9.53 -8.19 -9.95
CA ILE A 335 9.49 -8.41 -8.51
C ILE A 335 9.76 -7.08 -7.83
N LEU A 336 8.79 -6.64 -7.04
CA LEU A 336 8.84 -5.44 -6.22
C LEU A 336 9.06 -5.86 -4.77
N PRO A 337 10.32 -5.87 -4.30
CA PRO A 337 10.59 -6.14 -2.90
C PRO A 337 10.09 -5.01 -2.00
N ALA A 338 9.71 -5.39 -0.78
CA ALA A 338 9.35 -4.43 0.26
C ALA A 338 10.47 -3.40 0.52
N LEU A 339 10.08 -2.14 0.62
CA LEU A 339 10.94 -1.04 1.09
C LEU A 339 10.49 -0.66 2.50
N ASP A 340 11.43 -0.57 3.44
CA ASP A 340 11.14 0.00 4.77
C ASP A 340 10.96 1.53 4.67
N GLU A 341 10.38 2.16 5.70
CA GLU A 341 10.18 3.63 5.78
C GLU A 341 11.51 4.41 5.69
N GLY A 342 12.64 3.75 5.97
CA GLY A 342 14.01 4.26 5.79
C GLY A 342 14.66 3.98 4.43
N ALA A 343 13.90 3.45 3.46
CA ALA A 343 14.40 2.98 2.15
C ALA A 343 15.48 1.89 2.23
N GLU A 344 15.62 1.21 3.39
CA GLU A 344 16.47 0.04 3.49
C GLU A 344 15.75 -1.21 2.93
N PRO A 345 16.41 -1.99 2.06
CA PRO A 345 15.83 -3.18 1.47
C PRO A 345 15.66 -4.29 2.52
N ALA A 346 14.43 -4.50 2.98
CA ALA A 346 14.04 -5.54 3.93
C ALA A 346 13.46 -6.78 3.21
N TYR A 347 14.29 -7.44 2.40
CA TYR A 347 13.91 -8.62 1.61
C TYR A 347 15.07 -9.63 1.50
N ASP A 348 14.79 -10.88 1.11
CA ASP A 348 15.83 -11.86 0.85
C ASP A 348 16.68 -11.49 -0.40
N LYS A 349 17.88 -10.96 -0.13
CA LYS A 349 18.84 -10.54 -1.16
C LYS A 349 19.38 -11.70 -1.99
N GLN A 350 19.48 -12.90 -1.42
CA GLN A 350 19.94 -14.09 -2.15
C GLN A 350 18.88 -14.52 -3.16
N ALA A 351 17.62 -14.57 -2.72
CA ALA A 351 16.49 -14.87 -3.59
C ALA A 351 16.33 -13.85 -4.72
N ALA A 352 16.38 -12.57 -4.38
CA ALA A 352 16.36 -11.48 -5.35
C ALA A 352 17.48 -11.62 -6.40
N LYS A 353 18.72 -11.91 -5.97
CA LYS A 353 19.86 -12.06 -6.89
C LYS A 353 19.70 -13.27 -7.81
N GLN A 354 19.18 -14.38 -7.31
CA GLN A 354 18.91 -15.57 -8.12
C GLN A 354 17.82 -15.30 -9.17
N LEU A 355 16.71 -14.69 -8.76
CA LEU A 355 15.60 -14.35 -9.66
C LEU A 355 16.03 -13.32 -10.73
N ALA A 356 16.82 -12.31 -10.33
CA ALA A 356 17.43 -11.37 -11.27
C ALA A 356 18.37 -12.06 -12.26
N GLY A 357 19.17 -13.02 -11.78
CA GLY A 357 20.06 -13.83 -12.62
C GLY A 357 19.31 -14.72 -13.63
N MET A 358 18.06 -15.09 -13.34
CA MET A 358 17.18 -15.83 -14.26
C MET A 358 16.52 -14.92 -15.32
N GLY A 359 16.58 -13.60 -15.14
CA GLY A 359 15.99 -12.61 -16.06
C GLY A 359 14.74 -11.90 -15.55
N ALA A 360 14.33 -12.12 -14.29
CA ALA A 360 13.28 -11.31 -13.67
C ALA A 360 13.77 -9.88 -13.41
N HIS A 361 12.89 -8.89 -13.57
CA HIS A 361 13.21 -7.52 -13.20
C HIS A 361 12.97 -7.33 -11.70
N VAL A 362 14.03 -7.40 -10.90
CA VAL A 362 13.96 -7.16 -9.45
C VAL A 362 14.40 -5.73 -9.17
N ALA A 363 13.47 -4.88 -8.78
CA ALA A 363 13.75 -3.49 -8.48
C ALA A 363 12.83 -3.01 -7.35
N ALA A 364 13.41 -2.38 -6.34
CA ALA A 364 12.65 -1.68 -5.33
C ALA A 364 12.15 -0.36 -5.94
N MET A 365 10.88 -0.32 -6.34
CA MET A 365 10.30 0.80 -7.10
C MET A 365 9.17 1.45 -6.31
N THR A 366 9.07 2.78 -6.42
CA THR A 366 7.85 3.48 -6.03
C THR A 366 6.72 3.13 -7.02
N PRO A 367 5.44 3.30 -6.63
CA PRO A 367 4.31 3.10 -7.53
C PRO A 367 4.41 3.88 -8.85
N GLU A 368 4.99 5.08 -8.80
CA GLU A 368 5.25 5.96 -9.94
C GLU A 368 6.27 5.33 -10.90
N ALA A 369 7.40 4.85 -10.35
CA ALA A 369 8.44 4.19 -11.14
C ALA A 369 7.93 2.87 -11.76
N LEU A 370 7.05 2.14 -11.07
CA LEU A 370 6.39 0.96 -11.64
C LEU A 370 5.51 1.35 -12.84
N ALA A 371 4.76 2.44 -12.74
CA ALA A 371 3.92 2.93 -13.83
C ALA A 371 4.74 3.37 -15.05
N ASP A 372 5.89 4.00 -14.83
CA ASP A 372 6.85 4.35 -15.89
C ASP A 372 7.44 3.13 -16.58
N TRP A 373 7.79 2.11 -15.81
CA TRP A 373 8.33 0.85 -16.34
C TRP A 373 7.28 0.11 -17.19
N ILE A 374 6.05 -0.02 -16.67
CA ILE A 374 4.92 -0.58 -17.41
C ILE A 374 4.66 0.25 -18.68
N GLY A 375 4.70 1.57 -18.57
CA GLY A 375 4.55 2.48 -19.71
C GLY A 375 5.65 2.30 -20.78
N THR A 376 6.86 1.91 -20.39
CA THR A 376 7.96 1.63 -21.32
C THR A 376 7.77 0.32 -22.08
N ILE A 377 7.15 -0.67 -21.46
CA ILE A 377 6.88 -1.98 -22.08
C ILE A 377 5.67 -1.96 -23.00
N ILE A 378 4.67 -1.14 -22.68
CA ILE A 378 3.43 -1.04 -23.45
C ILE A 378 3.62 -0.22 -24.73
N LYS A 379 4.58 0.73 -24.74
CA LYS A 379 4.95 1.56 -25.89
C LYS A 379 5.74 0.76 -26.92
#